data_AF-A0A2N8M0Y6-F1
#
_entry.id   AF-A0A2N8M0Y6-F1
#
_cell.length_a   1.000
_cell.length_b   1.000
_cell.length_c   1.000
_cell.angle_alpha   90.00
_cell.angle_beta   90.00
_cell.angle_gamma   90.00
#
_symmetry.space_group_name_H-M   'P 1'
#
loop_
_entity.id
_entity.type
_entity.pdbx_description
1 polymer ?
#
loop_
_entity_poly.entity_id
_entity_poly.type
_entity_poly.pdbx_seq_one_letter_code
_entity_poly.pdbx_strand_id
1 'polypeptide(L)'
;MIEKFIAKVPGRIWADGRPAKARQWEAEFNVASWVRVAGAAGQVQLVVRYIDSKSEKAVLVDTAEVGGEGSALLSGSIRLKLTADVEQVQISLRLSDPGMTHVVEELFMQRRGAALKSSDKLISNY
;
A
#
# COMPACT_ATOMS: atom_id res chain seq x y z
N MET A 1 0.58 -4.63 16.22
CA MET A 1 1.19 -3.46 15.55
C MET A 1 0.15 -2.37 15.41
N ILE A 2 0.58 -1.11 15.42
CA ILE A 2 -0.26 0.09 15.37
C ILE A 2 -0.42 0.52 13.92
N GLU A 3 -1.66 0.54 13.43
CA GLU A 3 -1.97 0.88 12.05
C GLU A 3 -2.05 2.40 11.85
N LYS A 4 -1.44 2.90 10.78
CA LYS A 4 -1.41 4.31 10.35
C LYS A 4 -1.88 4.37 8.90
N PHE A 5 -3.02 5.02 8.68
CA PHE A 5 -3.52 5.28 7.33
C PHE A 5 -2.58 6.23 6.60
N ILE A 6 -2.22 5.91 5.35
CA ILE A 6 -1.33 6.73 4.53
C ILE A 6 -2.09 7.37 3.36
N ALA A 7 -2.75 6.55 2.53
CA ALA A 7 -3.40 7.03 1.32
C ALA A 7 -4.59 6.16 0.90
N LYS A 8 -5.58 6.78 0.23
CA LYS A 8 -6.57 6.05 -0.58
C LYS A 8 -5.96 5.78 -1.96
N VAL A 9 -6.20 4.60 -2.51
CA VAL A 9 -5.80 4.27 -3.88
C VAL A 9 -6.94 4.64 -4.83
N PRO A 10 -6.71 5.52 -5.82
CA PRO A 10 -7.72 5.88 -6.81
C PRO A 10 -8.21 4.70 -7.64
N GLY A 11 -9.50 4.74 -8.03
CA GLY A 11 -10.13 3.74 -8.91
C GLY A 11 -9.35 3.46 -10.18
N ARG A 12 -8.81 4.50 -10.80
CA ARG A 12 -7.98 4.38 -12.01
C ARG A 12 -6.74 3.49 -11.87
N ILE A 13 -6.27 3.21 -10.65
CA ILE A 13 -5.14 2.32 -10.38
C ILE A 13 -5.64 0.92 -10.06
N TRP A 14 -6.45 0.75 -9.02
CA TRP A 14 -6.85 -0.59 -8.57
C TRP A 14 -7.86 -1.28 -9.51
N ALA A 15 -8.64 -0.50 -10.27
CA ALA A 15 -9.57 -1.02 -11.27
C ALA A 15 -8.96 -1.08 -12.67
N ASP A 16 -7.71 -0.62 -12.85
CA ASP A 16 -7.03 -0.71 -14.14
C ASP A 16 -7.01 -2.18 -14.60
N GLY A 17 -7.28 -2.42 -15.88
CA GLY A 17 -7.38 -3.75 -16.48
C GLY A 17 -8.45 -4.68 -15.87
N ARG A 18 -9.47 -4.16 -15.20
CA ARG A 18 -10.67 -4.92 -14.82
C ARG A 18 -11.43 -5.38 -16.10
N PRO A 19 -11.73 -6.68 -16.27
CA PRO A 19 -12.55 -7.13 -17.40
C PRO A 19 -13.99 -6.63 -17.27
N ALA A 20 -14.58 -6.14 -18.37
CA ALA A 20 -15.87 -5.43 -18.38
C ALA A 20 -17.06 -6.23 -17.79
N LYS A 21 -17.04 -7.56 -17.88
CA LYS A 21 -18.14 -8.44 -17.39
C LYS A 21 -17.72 -9.30 -16.18
N ALA A 22 -16.54 -9.07 -15.61
CA ALA A 22 -16.07 -9.85 -14.48
C ALA A 22 -16.79 -9.46 -13.18
N ARG A 23 -17.43 -10.44 -12.54
CA ARG A 23 -17.96 -10.32 -11.17
C ARG A 23 -16.85 -10.40 -10.13
N GLN A 24 -15.77 -11.10 -10.44
CA GLN A 24 -14.56 -11.23 -9.65
C GLN A 24 -13.35 -11.23 -10.57
N TRP A 25 -12.25 -10.63 -10.15
CA TRP A 25 -10.98 -10.72 -10.86
C TRP A 25 -9.81 -10.70 -9.89
N GLU A 26 -8.67 -11.22 -10.35
CA GLU A 26 -7.39 -11.06 -9.69
C GLU A 26 -6.57 -9.99 -10.43
N ALA A 27 -5.88 -9.14 -9.69
CA ALA A 27 -4.95 -8.18 -10.25
C ALA A 27 -3.68 -8.14 -9.39
N GLU A 28 -2.54 -8.08 -10.06
CA GLU A 28 -1.24 -7.96 -9.41
C GLU A 28 -0.76 -6.52 -9.46
N PHE A 29 -0.19 -6.06 -8.36
CA PHE A 29 0.28 -4.69 -8.21
C PHE A 29 1.68 -4.67 -7.62
N ASN A 30 2.53 -3.83 -8.19
CA ASN A 30 3.75 -3.39 -7.55
C ASN A 30 3.40 -2.25 -6.61
N VAL A 31 3.84 -2.35 -5.38
CA VAL A 31 3.67 -1.31 -4.36
C VAL A 31 5.03 -1.06 -3.77
N ALA A 32 5.43 0.20 -3.66
CA ALA A 32 6.50 0.55 -2.76
C ALA A 32 6.32 1.91 -2.12
N SER A 33 6.97 2.05 -0.97
CA SER A 33 7.01 3.27 -0.20
C SER A 33 8.42 3.51 0.30
N TRP A 34 8.86 4.76 0.16
CA TRP A 34 10.03 5.26 0.84
C TRP A 34 9.58 6.00 2.10
N VAL A 35 10.00 5.48 3.26
CA VAL A 35 9.52 5.94 4.56
C VAL A 35 10.71 6.35 5.41
N ARG A 36 10.71 7.59 5.88
CA ARG A 36 11.58 8.01 6.98
C ARG A 36 10.92 7.66 8.31
N VAL A 37 11.68 7.08 9.22
CA VAL A 37 11.24 6.64 10.54
C VAL A 37 12.15 7.25 11.59
N ALA A 38 11.57 7.73 12.69
CA ALA A 38 12.31 8.29 13.82
C ALA A 38 11.65 7.92 15.16
N GLY A 39 12.40 8.02 16.26
CA GLY A 39 11.94 7.70 17.61
C GLY A 39 12.38 6.30 18.05
N ALA A 40 11.42 5.46 18.43
CA ALA A 40 11.71 4.10 18.88
C ALA A 40 12.22 3.20 17.73
N ALA A 41 13.10 2.26 18.05
CA ALA A 41 13.47 1.18 17.13
C ALA A 41 12.34 0.15 17.02
N GLY A 42 12.24 -0.52 15.87
CA GLY A 42 11.28 -1.59 15.68
C GLY A 42 10.92 -1.83 14.23
N GLN A 43 9.86 -2.60 14.05
CA GLN A 43 9.41 -3.09 12.76
C GLN A 43 8.37 -2.16 12.14
N VAL A 44 8.52 -1.92 10.83
CA VAL A 44 7.54 -1.25 9.99
C VAL A 44 7.05 -2.20 8.90
N GLN A 45 5.74 -2.29 8.72
CA GLN A 45 5.12 -3.06 7.65
C GLN A 45 4.37 -2.15 6.70
N LEU A 46 4.48 -2.42 5.40
CA LEU A 46 3.65 -1.81 4.37
C LEU A 46 2.49 -2.75 4.03
N VAL A 47 1.26 -2.24 4.07
CA VAL A 47 0.05 -3.04 3.91
C VAL A 47 -0.91 -2.38 2.94
N VAL A 48 -1.49 -3.16 2.03
CA VAL A 48 -2.64 -2.75 1.23
C VAL A 48 -3.91 -3.31 1.85
N ARG A 49 -4.87 -2.43 2.15
CA ARG A 49 -6.18 -2.79 2.69
C ARG A 49 -7.24 -2.51 1.65
N TYR A 50 -8.27 -3.33 1.60
CA TYR A 50 -9.41 -3.07 0.75
C TYR A 50 -10.70 -3.59 1.36
N ILE A 51 -11.78 -2.84 1.13
CA ILE A 51 -13.15 -3.20 1.50
C ILE A 51 -13.86 -3.59 0.21
N ASP A 52 -14.34 -4.82 0.18
CA ASP A 52 -14.89 -5.46 -1.00
C ASP A 52 -16.03 -6.37 -0.58
N SER A 53 -17.24 -6.14 -1.10
CA SER A 53 -18.46 -6.85 -0.68
C SER A 53 -18.66 -6.81 0.85
N LYS A 54 -18.48 -5.64 1.49
CA LYS A 54 -18.53 -5.44 2.96
C LYS A 54 -17.51 -6.24 3.78
N SER A 55 -16.58 -6.93 3.12
CA SER A 55 -15.49 -7.65 3.79
C SER A 55 -14.22 -6.84 3.69
N GLU A 56 -13.58 -6.61 4.83
CA GLU A 56 -12.29 -5.96 4.89
C GLU A 56 -11.16 -6.99 4.76
N LYS A 57 -10.20 -6.71 3.90
CA LYS A 57 -9.03 -7.56 3.65
C LYS A 57 -7.77 -6.73 3.73
N ALA A 58 -6.69 -7.34 4.20
CA ALA A 58 -5.37 -6.72 4.30
C ALA A 58 -4.31 -7.67 3.73
N VAL A 59 -3.43 -7.14 2.89
CA VAL A 59 -2.34 -7.87 2.26
C VAL A 59 -1.04 -7.20 2.64
N LEU A 60 -0.16 -7.94 3.31
CA LEU A 60 1.20 -7.49 3.60
C LEU A 60 1.98 -7.36 2.30
N VAL A 61 2.61 -6.20 2.10
CA VAL A 61 3.49 -5.94 0.96
C VAL A 61 4.92 -6.31 1.34
N ASP A 62 5.42 -5.72 2.44
CA ASP A 62 6.81 -5.86 2.88
C ASP A 62 6.95 -5.50 4.37
N THR A 63 8.10 -5.83 4.95
CA THR A 63 8.47 -5.61 6.36
C THR A 63 9.93 -5.21 6.48
N ALA A 64 10.22 -4.18 7.27
CA ALA A 64 11.58 -3.73 7.56
C ALA A 64 11.79 -3.50 9.06
N GLU A 65 12.98 -3.81 9.56
CA GLU A 65 13.44 -3.42 10.90
C GLU A 65 14.19 -2.09 10.80
N VAL A 66 13.92 -1.17 11.74
CA VAL A 66 14.52 0.17 11.76
C VAL A 66 15.10 0.47 13.13
N GLY A 67 16.33 0.98 13.17
CA GLY A 67 17.11 1.17 14.41
C GLY A 67 16.76 2.40 15.25
N GLY A 68 15.61 3.04 15.04
CA GLY A 68 15.16 4.23 15.78
C GLY A 68 15.32 5.55 15.03
N GLU A 69 16.24 5.63 14.08
CA GLU A 69 16.30 6.70 13.08
C GLU A 69 16.80 6.12 11.75
N GLY A 70 16.13 6.42 10.65
CA GLY A 70 16.55 5.96 9.35
C GLY A 70 15.49 6.04 8.27
N SER A 71 15.81 5.51 7.09
CA SER A 71 14.88 5.35 5.97
C SER A 71 14.72 3.88 5.65
N ALA A 72 13.50 3.48 5.31
CA ALA A 72 13.17 2.14 4.85
C ALA A 72 12.50 2.22 3.48
N LEU A 73 13.01 1.45 2.52
CA LEU A 73 12.29 1.09 1.32
C LEU A 73 11.46 -0.16 1.63
N LEU A 74 10.15 -0.04 1.58
CA LEU A 74 9.22 -1.17 1.68
C LEU A 74 8.64 -1.41 0.31
N SER A 75 8.85 -2.59 -0.28
CA SER A 75 8.43 -2.86 -1.66
C SER A 75 8.04 -4.31 -1.90
N GLY A 76 7.03 -4.53 -2.73
CA GLY A 76 6.60 -5.88 -3.08
C GLY A 76 5.58 -5.92 -4.21
N SER A 77 5.46 -7.11 -4.82
CA SER A 77 4.36 -7.41 -5.73
C SER A 77 3.30 -8.20 -4.99
N ILE A 78 2.08 -7.65 -4.92
CA ILE A 78 0.95 -8.28 -4.26
C ILE A 78 -0.13 -8.67 -5.27
N ARG A 79 -0.95 -9.64 -4.89
CA ARG A 79 -2.16 -10.02 -5.64
C ARG A 79 -3.40 -9.69 -4.85
N LEU A 80 -4.31 -8.92 -5.44
CA LEU A 80 -5.63 -8.63 -4.88
C LEU A 80 -6.69 -9.47 -5.57
N LYS A 81 -7.59 -10.06 -4.78
CA LYS A 81 -8.81 -10.73 -5.25
C LYS A 81 -9.99 -9.81 -4.99
N LEU A 82 -10.53 -9.23 -6.07
CA LEU A 82 -11.51 -8.16 -6.04
C LEU A 82 -12.86 -8.62 -6.62
N THR A 83 -13.96 -8.12 -6.09
CA THR A 83 -15.29 -8.26 -6.69
C THR A 83 -15.72 -6.98 -7.40
N ALA A 84 -16.91 -7.00 -8.02
CA ALA A 84 -17.50 -5.82 -8.60
C ALA A 84 -17.80 -4.69 -7.60
N ASP A 85 -17.89 -5.02 -6.30
CA ASP A 85 -18.36 -4.16 -5.21
C ASP A 85 -17.20 -3.70 -4.29
N VAL A 86 -16.08 -3.31 -4.90
CA VAL A 86 -14.97 -2.67 -4.17
C VAL A 86 -15.40 -1.27 -3.75
N GLU A 87 -15.52 -1.07 -2.45
CA GLU A 87 -15.86 0.22 -1.85
C GLU A 87 -14.62 1.10 -1.72
N GLN A 88 -13.50 0.48 -1.33
CA GLN A 88 -12.28 1.22 -1.08
C GLN A 88 -11.02 0.35 -1.17
N VAL A 89 -9.93 0.94 -1.65
CA VAL A 89 -8.56 0.43 -1.50
C VAL A 89 -7.73 1.52 -0.82
N GLN A 90 -6.89 1.13 0.14
CA GLN A 90 -6.05 2.00 0.95
C GLN A 90 -4.65 1.39 1.13
N ILE A 91 -3.69 2.24 1.44
CA ILE A 91 -2.37 1.85 1.91
C ILE A 91 -2.19 2.33 3.34
N SER A 92 -1.69 1.44 4.18
CA SER A 92 -1.33 1.73 5.57
C SER A 92 0.10 1.30 5.87
N LEU A 93 0.68 1.95 6.89
CA LEU A 93 1.84 1.42 7.59
C LEU A 93 1.39 0.79 8.91
N ARG A 94 2.07 -0.27 9.34
CA ARG A 94 1.93 -0.79 10.70
C ARG A 94 3.27 -0.67 11.43
N LEU A 95 3.25 -0.02 12.59
CA LEU A 95 4.42 0.22 13.42
C LEU A 95 4.39 -0.74 14.62
N SER A 96 5.53 -1.32 15.00
CA SER A 96 5.57 -2.24 16.14
C SER A 96 5.46 -1.51 17.48
N ASP A 97 5.92 -0.26 17.56
CA ASP A 97 6.03 0.51 18.79
C ASP A 97 5.34 1.89 18.69
N PRO A 98 4.59 2.33 19.72
CA PRO A 98 3.88 3.62 19.71
C PRO A 98 4.80 4.85 19.69
N GLY A 99 6.05 4.72 20.13
CA GLY A 99 7.09 5.74 20.07
C GLY A 99 7.72 5.90 18.69
N MET A 100 7.34 5.09 17.70
CA MET A 100 7.76 5.27 16.31
C MET A 100 6.96 6.39 15.64
N THR A 101 7.69 7.30 14.99
CA THR A 101 7.15 8.33 14.11
C THR A 101 7.58 8.06 12.67
N HIS A 102 6.81 8.55 11.70
CA HIS A 102 7.08 8.28 10.29
C HIS A 102 6.72 9.46 9.40
N VAL A 103 7.43 9.57 8.28
CA VAL A 103 7.11 10.42 7.14
C VAL A 103 7.21 9.56 5.89
N VAL A 104 6.11 9.45 5.15
CA VAL A 104 6.11 8.81 3.83
C VAL A 104 6.54 9.86 2.82
N GLU A 105 7.72 9.69 2.22
CA GLU A 105 8.24 10.64 1.24
C GLU A 105 7.74 10.33 -0.16
N GLU A 106 7.70 9.05 -0.47
CA GLU A 106 7.17 8.54 -1.73
C GLU A 106 6.31 7.31 -1.49
N LEU A 107 5.22 7.23 -2.25
CA LEU A 107 4.36 6.07 -2.30
C LEU A 107 3.84 5.87 -3.71
N PHE A 108 3.97 4.65 -4.23
CA PHE A 108 3.38 4.27 -5.50
C PHE A 108 2.60 2.96 -5.40
N MET A 109 1.59 2.84 -6.26
CA MET A 109 0.94 1.57 -6.54
C MET A 109 0.66 1.50 -8.03
N GLN A 110 1.06 0.41 -8.65
CA GLN A 110 1.02 0.26 -10.09
C GLN A 110 0.58 -1.15 -10.46
N ARG A 111 -0.31 -1.29 -11.45
CA ARG A 111 -0.66 -2.63 -11.99
C ARG A 111 0.58 -3.27 -12.61
N ARG A 112 0.86 -4.52 -12.23
CA ARG A 112 1.99 -5.29 -12.76
C ARG A 112 1.82 -5.48 -14.27
N GLY A 113 2.88 -5.18 -15.02
CA GLY A 113 2.88 -5.26 -16.48
C GLY A 113 2.38 -4.01 -17.21
N ALA A 114 1.87 -3.00 -16.50
CA ALA A 114 1.65 -1.68 -17.07
C ALA A 114 2.97 -0.87 -17.10
N ALA A 115 3.06 0.14 -17.96
CA ALA A 115 4.13 1.14 -17.88
C ALA A 115 3.90 2.05 -16.66
N LEU A 116 4.98 2.48 -15.98
CA LEU A 116 4.86 3.36 -14.81
C LEU A 116 4.46 4.76 -15.28
N LYS A 117 3.39 5.30 -14.71
CA LYS A 117 2.90 6.64 -15.00
C LYS A 117 3.05 7.51 -13.76
N SER A 118 3.21 8.82 -13.96
CA SER A 118 3.19 9.79 -12.86
C SER A 118 1.89 9.72 -12.04
N SER A 119 0.78 9.33 -12.68
CA SER A 119 -0.53 9.14 -12.05
C SER A 119 -0.62 7.97 -11.06
N ASP A 120 0.38 7.08 -11.06
CA ASP A 120 0.49 5.91 -10.18
C ASP A 120 1.19 6.25 -8.85
N LYS A 121 1.81 7.44 -8.78
CA LYS A 121 2.38 8.01 -7.57
C LYS A 121 1.25 8.57 -6.71
N LEU A 122 1.12 8.06 -5.50
CA LEU A 122 0.11 8.44 -4.51
C LEU A 122 0.61 9.55 -3.60
N ILE A 123 1.90 9.56 -3.28
CA ILE A 123 2.59 10.60 -2.51
C ILE A 123 3.92 10.91 -3.18
N SER A 124 4.21 12.20 -3.34
CA SER A 124 5.50 12.77 -3.72
C SER A 124 5.71 14.03 -2.90
N ASN A 125 6.62 14.00 -1.93
CA ASN A 125 7.00 15.18 -1.17
C ASN A 125 8.22 15.92 -1.76
N TYR A 126 8.58 15.56 -3.00
CA TYR A 126 9.58 16.21 -3.86
C TYR A 126 8.94 16.60 -5.18
#